data_AF-A0A1V3JB53-F1
#
_entry.id   AF-A0A1V3JB53-F1
#
_cell.length_a   1.000
_cell.length_b   1.000
_cell.length_c   1.000
_cell.angle_alpha   90.00
_cell.angle_beta   90.00
_cell.angle_gamma   90.00
#
_symmetry.space_group_name_H-M   'P 1'
#
loop_
_entity.id
_entity.type
_entity.pdbx_description
1 polymer ?
#
loop_
_entity_poly.entity_id
_entity_poly.type
_entity_poly.pdbx_seq_one_letter_code
_entity_poly.pdbx_strand_id
1 'polypeptide(L)'
;MYKTKFILITFLSLCSLFLKAQQYVMPPTSSTSGYVPVISDELMKQCVEIYNKADWLDKELSNTYLNQYSSYEVAEYNRKVNQVNQWTNWFNQHCAGKQSHSACQAAQELNRKAGNPTQSCR
;
A
#
# COMPACT_ATOMS: atom_id res chain seq x y z
N MET A 1 -14.15 -63.39 7.79
CA MET A 1 -14.41 -62.04 8.35
C MET A 1 -13.20 -61.16 8.07
N TYR A 2 -13.23 -60.37 6.99
CA TYR A 2 -12.13 -59.47 6.64
C TYR A 2 -12.28 -58.16 7.41
N LYS A 3 -11.28 -57.84 8.25
CA LYS A 3 -11.22 -56.58 9.00
C LYS A 3 -10.66 -55.49 8.09
N THR A 4 -11.55 -54.67 7.53
CA THR A 4 -11.19 -53.50 6.73
C THR A 4 -10.61 -52.43 7.64
N LYS A 5 -9.30 -52.17 7.55
CA LYS A 5 -8.65 -51.06 8.26
C LYS A 5 -8.98 -49.76 7.53
N PHE A 6 -9.76 -48.88 8.15
CA PHE A 6 -9.97 -47.52 7.67
C PHE A 6 -8.67 -46.71 7.88
N ILE A 7 -7.98 -46.40 6.78
CA ILE A 7 -6.89 -45.43 6.76
C ILE A 7 -7.54 -44.06 6.50
N LEU A 8 -7.63 -43.24 7.54
CA LEU A 8 -8.03 -41.84 7.42
C LEU A 8 -6.88 -41.05 6.81
N ILE A 9 -6.98 -40.71 5.53
CA ILE A 9 -6.07 -39.79 4.86
C ILE A 9 -6.57 -38.37 5.13
N THR A 10 -5.96 -37.69 6.10
CA THR A 10 -6.16 -36.25 6.32
C THR A 10 -5.45 -35.47 5.23
N PHE A 11 -6.19 -35.03 4.21
CA PHE A 11 -5.72 -34.01 3.27
C PHE A 11 -5.51 -32.70 4.04
N LEU A 12 -4.27 -32.42 4.46
CA LEU A 12 -3.85 -31.07 4.81
C LEU A 12 -3.91 -30.22 3.54
N SER A 13 -5.06 -29.60 3.31
CA SER A 13 -5.19 -28.53 2.34
C SER A 13 -4.32 -27.38 2.83
N LEU A 14 -3.14 -27.23 2.23
CA LEU A 14 -2.30 -26.03 2.35
C LEU A 14 -3.09 -24.86 1.78
N CYS A 15 -3.94 -24.26 2.62
CA CYS A 15 -4.56 -22.98 2.34
C CYS A 15 -3.41 -21.96 2.26
N SER A 16 -2.91 -21.73 1.05
CA SER A 16 -1.93 -20.70 0.78
C SER A 16 -2.66 -19.38 1.01
N LEU A 17 -2.57 -18.84 2.23
CA LEU A 17 -2.90 -17.45 2.49
C LEU A 17 -1.91 -16.63 1.66
N PHE A 18 -2.29 -16.30 0.43
CA PHE A 18 -1.62 -15.26 -0.33
C PHE A 18 -1.83 -13.97 0.44
N LEU A 19 -0.94 -13.69 1.40
CA LEU A 19 -0.72 -12.33 1.87
C LEU A 19 -0.34 -11.54 0.63
N LYS A 20 -1.30 -10.78 0.08
CA LYS A 20 -1.02 -9.90 -1.05
C LYS A 20 0.01 -8.90 -0.55
N ALA A 21 1.25 -9.07 -1.02
CA ALA A 21 2.31 -8.13 -0.74
C ALA A 21 1.85 -6.74 -1.19
N GLN A 22 2.00 -5.76 -0.30
CA GLN A 22 1.68 -4.36 -0.59
C GLN A 22 2.55 -3.88 -1.74
N GLN A 23 1.93 -3.65 -2.91
CA GLN A 23 2.62 -3.28 -4.13
C GLN A 23 2.66 -1.76 -4.27
N TYR A 24 3.83 -1.20 -4.53
CA TYR A 24 3.99 0.22 -4.80
C TYR A 24 3.35 0.56 -6.15
N VAL A 25 2.49 1.56 -6.20
CA VAL A 25 1.93 2.09 -7.45
C VAL A 25 2.33 3.54 -7.63
N MET A 26 2.35 4.03 -8.87
CA MET A 26 2.58 5.47 -9.07
C MET A 26 1.36 6.26 -8.55
N PRO A 27 1.57 7.41 -7.88
CA PRO A 27 0.48 8.27 -7.47
C PRO A 27 -0.36 8.73 -8.69
N PRO A 28 -1.66 8.99 -8.51
CA PRO A 28 -2.50 9.49 -9.59
C PRO A 28 -1.97 10.83 -10.10
N THR A 29 -1.98 10.99 -11.42
CA THR A 29 -1.59 12.23 -12.10
C THR A 29 -2.81 12.87 -12.75
N SER A 30 -2.89 14.20 -12.70
CA SER A 30 -3.88 14.96 -13.46
C SER A 30 -3.20 15.66 -14.63
N SER A 31 -3.89 15.71 -15.78
CA SER A 31 -3.46 16.53 -16.91
C SER A 31 -3.84 17.98 -16.65
N THR A 32 -2.93 18.90 -16.97
CA THR A 32 -3.18 20.34 -16.95
C THR A 32 -2.48 20.99 -18.14
N SER A 33 -3.10 22.04 -18.70
CA SER A 33 -2.55 22.82 -19.81
C SER A 33 -1.60 23.93 -19.35
N GLY A 34 -1.48 24.17 -18.04
CA GLY A 34 -0.61 25.19 -17.45
C GLY A 34 0.79 24.68 -17.14
N TYR A 35 1.69 25.61 -16.81
CA TYR A 35 3.01 25.28 -16.27
C TYR A 35 2.88 24.49 -14.96
N VAL A 36 3.61 23.38 -14.86
CA VAL A 36 3.65 22.55 -13.67
C VAL A 36 5.07 22.52 -13.12
N PRO A 37 5.28 22.81 -11.82
CA PRO A 37 6.59 22.68 -11.20
C PRO A 37 7.14 21.25 -11.34
N VAL A 38 8.40 21.13 -11.74
CA VAL A 38 9.10 19.85 -11.86
C VAL A 38 9.90 19.57 -10.58
N ILE A 39 9.87 18.33 -10.10
CA ILE A 39 10.66 17.88 -8.95
C ILE A 39 11.74 16.88 -9.36
N SER A 40 12.76 16.73 -8.51
CA SER A 40 13.80 15.72 -8.70
C SER A 40 13.25 14.31 -8.61
N ASP A 41 13.95 13.37 -9.25
CA ASP A 41 13.60 11.94 -9.19
C ASP A 41 13.68 11.37 -7.77
N GLU A 42 14.63 11.84 -6.98
CA GLU A 42 14.74 11.47 -5.57
C GLU A 42 13.51 11.91 -4.77
N LEU A 43 13.05 13.15 -4.96
CA LEU A 43 11.83 13.62 -4.30
C LEU A 43 10.61 12.86 -4.82
N MET A 44 10.54 12.57 -6.12
CA MET A 44 9.45 11.79 -6.70
C MET A 44 9.40 10.37 -6.12
N LYS A 45 10.54 9.72 -5.89
CA LYS A 45 10.58 8.42 -5.21
C LYS A 45 10.02 8.48 -3.79
N GLN A 46 10.35 9.53 -3.03
CA GLN A 46 9.74 9.78 -1.72
C GLN A 46 8.23 10.00 -1.84
N CYS A 47 7.77 10.72 -2.87
CA CYS A 47 6.35 10.89 -3.16
C CYS A 47 5.65 9.55 -3.39
N VAL A 48 6.24 8.65 -4.17
CA VAL A 48 5.70 7.30 -4.39
C VAL A 48 5.63 6.52 -3.07
N GLU A 49 6.69 6.52 -2.27
CA GLU A 49 6.69 5.81 -0.98
C GLU A 49 5.62 6.31 -0.02
N ILE A 50 5.53 7.63 0.16
CA ILE A 50 4.61 8.24 1.12
C ILE A 50 3.16 8.07 0.68
N TYR A 51 2.88 8.24 -0.62
CA TYR A 51 1.56 7.96 -1.17
C TYR A 51 1.11 6.52 -0.87
N ASN A 52 1.97 5.54 -1.15
CA ASN A 52 1.61 4.13 -0.94
C ASN A 52 1.46 3.78 0.54
N LYS A 53 2.34 4.30 1.42
CA LYS A 53 2.20 4.11 2.88
C LYS A 53 0.88 4.66 3.40
N ALA A 54 0.47 5.84 2.95
CA ALA A 54 -0.81 6.44 3.30
C ALA A 54 -1.98 5.59 2.78
N ASP A 55 -1.96 5.21 1.50
CA ASP A 55 -3.01 4.40 0.86
C ASP A 55 -3.18 3.03 1.54
N TRP A 56 -2.08 2.34 1.89
CA TRP A 56 -2.16 1.05 2.56
C TRP A 56 -2.73 1.15 3.97
N LEU A 57 -2.31 2.16 4.74
CA LEU A 57 -2.81 2.37 6.10
C LEU A 57 -4.28 2.83 6.10
N ASP A 58 -4.68 3.67 5.14
CA ASP A 58 -6.07 4.09 4.96
C ASP A 58 -6.98 2.90 4.60
N LYS A 59 -6.51 1.99 3.73
CA LYS A 59 -7.20 0.73 3.43
C LYS A 59 -7.27 -0.20 4.64
N GLU A 60 -6.21 -0.30 5.44
CA GLU A 60 -6.23 -1.06 6.69
C GLU A 60 -7.29 -0.51 7.65
N LEU A 61 -7.32 0.82 7.83
CA LEU A 61 -8.29 1.50 8.68
C LEU A 61 -9.73 1.31 8.20
N SER A 62 -9.97 1.39 6.89
CA SER A 62 -11.28 1.20 6.28
C SER A 62 -11.83 -0.23 6.47
N ASN A 63 -10.95 -1.21 6.64
CA ASN A 63 -11.32 -2.61 6.88
C ASN A 63 -11.28 -3.01 8.37
N THR A 64 -10.93 -2.09 9.27
CA THR A 64 -10.82 -2.38 10.70
C THR A 64 -12.18 -2.27 11.38
N TYR A 65 -12.63 -3.35 12.03
CA TYR A 65 -13.75 -3.28 12.97
C TYR A 65 -13.25 -2.77 14.33
N LEU A 66 -13.77 -1.63 14.76
CA LEU A 66 -13.34 -0.93 15.97
C LEU A 66 -14.32 -1.18 17.12
N ASN A 67 -13.84 -1.64 18.28
CA ASN A 67 -14.63 -1.56 19.50
C ASN A 67 -14.61 -0.13 20.07
N GLN A 68 -15.65 0.64 19.75
CA GLN A 68 -15.77 2.04 20.19
C GLN A 68 -15.82 2.25 21.70
N TYR A 69 -16.05 1.19 22.50
CA TYR A 69 -16.07 1.25 23.97
C TYR A 69 -14.69 0.95 24.58
N SER A 70 -13.72 0.49 23.77
CA SER A 70 -12.34 0.28 24.20
C SER A 70 -11.54 1.56 23.95
N SER A 71 -11.21 2.27 25.02
CA SER A 71 -10.38 3.49 24.93
C SER A 71 -9.02 3.21 24.27
N TYR A 72 -8.46 2.03 24.49
CA TYR A 72 -7.21 1.59 23.86
C TYR A 72 -7.35 1.42 22.35
N GLU A 73 -8.38 0.71 21.88
CA GLU A 73 -8.57 0.50 20.43
C GLU A 73 -8.89 1.81 19.72
N VAL A 74 -9.71 2.66 20.33
CA VAL A 74 -10.01 4.00 19.81
C VAL A 74 -8.75 4.86 19.72
N ALA A 75 -7.89 4.82 20.74
CA ALA A 75 -6.62 5.55 20.74
C ALA A 75 -5.68 5.07 19.63
N GLU A 76 -5.53 3.75 19.45
CA GLU A 76 -4.69 3.19 18.38
C GLU A 76 -5.24 3.51 16.99
N TYR A 77 -6.55 3.42 16.79
CA TYR A 77 -7.20 3.82 15.54
C TYR A 77 -6.92 5.30 15.23
N ASN A 78 -7.15 6.19 16.20
CA ASN A 78 -6.91 7.62 16.03
C ASN A 78 -5.43 7.95 15.77
N ARG A 79 -4.49 7.20 16.38
CA ARG A 79 -3.05 7.35 16.11
C ARG A 79 -2.73 7.04 14.64
N LYS A 80 -3.30 5.98 14.08
CA LYS A 80 -3.14 5.62 12.67
C LYS A 80 -3.81 6.64 11.73
N VAL A 81 -5.00 7.13 12.06
CA VAL A 81 -5.65 8.24 11.32
C VAL A 81 -4.75 9.47 11.28
N ASN A 82 -4.16 9.85 12.41
CA ASN A 82 -3.21 10.97 12.46
C ASN A 82 -1.98 10.72 11.58
N GLN A 83 -1.48 9.48 11.53
CA GLN A 83 -0.36 9.11 10.67
C GLN A 83 -0.70 9.25 9.18
N VAL A 84 -1.89 8.78 8.75
CA VAL A 84 -2.38 8.98 7.38
C VAL A 84 -2.46 10.47 7.05
N ASN A 85 -3.02 11.28 7.95
CA ASN A 85 -3.13 12.73 7.77
C ASN A 85 -1.76 13.40 7.61
N GLN A 86 -0.76 13.01 8.41
CA GLN A 86 0.60 13.54 8.29
C GLN A 86 1.23 13.21 6.92
N TRP A 87 1.12 11.96 6.49
CA TRP A 87 1.64 11.53 5.19
C TRP A 87 0.92 12.20 4.01
N THR A 88 -0.40 12.28 4.07
CA THR A 88 -1.20 12.99 3.05
C THR A 88 -0.85 14.47 2.99
N ASN A 89 -0.69 15.14 4.12
CA ASN A 89 -0.31 16.55 4.16
C ASN A 89 1.08 16.79 3.56
N TRP A 90 2.06 15.95 3.92
CA TRP A 90 3.39 16.00 3.33
C TRP A 90 3.34 15.79 1.81
N PHE A 91 2.60 14.78 1.34
CA PHE A 91 2.43 14.50 -0.09
C PHE A 91 1.80 15.69 -0.81
N ASN A 92 0.75 16.28 -0.24
CA ASN A 92 0.08 17.44 -0.83
C ASN A 92 1.00 18.65 -0.93
N GLN A 93 1.86 18.86 0.06
CA GLN A 93 2.81 19.97 0.07
C GLN A 93 3.95 19.78 -0.95
N HIS A 94 4.48 18.56 -1.05
CA HIS A 94 5.74 18.30 -1.75
C HIS A 94 5.58 17.63 -3.12
N CYS A 95 4.42 17.03 -3.41
CA CYS A 95 4.25 16.14 -4.55
C CYS A 95 3.02 16.50 -5.40
N ALA A 96 1.89 16.83 -4.76
CA ALA A 96 0.65 17.08 -5.48
C ALA A 96 0.79 18.24 -6.47
N GLY A 97 0.30 18.02 -7.70
CA GLY A 97 0.38 19.01 -8.77
C GLY A 97 1.81 19.32 -9.22
N LYS A 98 2.76 18.40 -9.02
CA LYS A 98 4.13 18.52 -9.55
C LYS A 98 4.41 17.41 -10.56
N GLN A 99 5.26 17.70 -11.53
CA GLN A 99 5.65 16.74 -12.56
C GLN A 99 7.00 16.10 -12.23
N SER A 100 7.10 14.82 -12.57
CA SER A 100 8.38 14.14 -12.78
C SER A 100 8.17 12.98 -13.74
N HIS A 101 9.17 12.74 -14.59
CA HIS A 101 9.16 11.62 -15.52
C HIS A 101 9.40 10.26 -14.85
N SER A 102 9.75 10.24 -13.55
CA SER A 102 10.24 9.05 -12.86
C SER A 102 9.24 8.35 -11.94
N ALA A 103 8.00 8.85 -11.78
CA ALA A 103 7.04 8.30 -10.81
C ALA A 103 6.78 6.79 -11.03
N CYS A 104 6.61 6.37 -12.29
CA CYS A 104 6.43 4.97 -12.59
C CYS A 104 7.71 4.15 -12.39
N GLN A 105 8.86 4.62 -12.85
CA GLN A 105 10.14 3.95 -12.64
C GLN A 105 10.47 3.81 -11.15
N ALA A 106 10.15 4.82 -10.33
CA ALA A 106 10.32 4.78 -8.89
C ALA A 106 9.47 3.66 -8.26
N ALA A 107 8.20 3.54 -8.65
CA ALA A 107 7.35 2.44 -8.20
C ALA A 107 7.88 1.07 -8.66
N GLN A 108 8.39 0.95 -9.89
CA GLN A 108 9.03 -0.28 -10.37
C GLN A 108 10.28 -0.63 -9.55
N GLU A 109 11.14 0.35 -9.26
CA GLU A 109 12.36 0.16 -8.46
C GLU A 109 12.02 -0.31 -7.04
N LEU A 110 11.04 0.35 -6.39
CA LEU A 110 10.59 0.01 -5.04
C LEU A 110 10.00 -1.41 -4.99
N ASN A 111 9.17 -1.77 -5.97
CA ASN A 111 8.63 -3.13 -6.06
C ASN A 111 9.72 -4.18 -6.29
N ARG A 112 10.68 -3.92 -7.18
CA ARG A 112 11.80 -4.83 -7.43
C ARG A 112 12.61 -5.07 -6.14
N LYS A 113 12.84 -4.04 -5.33
CA LYS A 113 13.51 -4.16 -4.03
C LYS A 113 12.68 -4.94 -3.01
N ALA A 114 11.36 -4.79 -3.04
CA ALA A 114 10.44 -5.52 -2.17
C ALA A 114 10.16 -6.97 -2.63
N GLY A 115 10.70 -7.41 -3.79
CA GLY A 115 10.39 -8.71 -4.36
C GLY A 115 8.98 -8.81 -4.98
N ASN A 116 8.35 -7.67 -5.26
CA ASN A 116 7.02 -7.58 -5.81
C ASN A 116 7.04 -7.52 -7.36
N PRO A 117 5.96 -7.97 -8.02
CA PRO A 117 5.74 -7.67 -9.44
C PRO A 117 5.74 -6.16 -9.70
N THR A 118 6.21 -5.77 -10.90
CA THR A 118 6.26 -4.37 -11.32
C THR A 118 5.06 -4.01 -12.19
N GLN A 119 4.63 -2.74 -12.10
CA GLN A 119 3.61 -2.18 -12.99
C GLN A 119 4.19 -1.78 -14.36
N SER A 120 3.34 -1.66 -15.37
CA SER A 120 3.74 -1.10 -16.68
C SER A 120 3.70 0.42 -16.64
N CYS A 121 4.74 1.06 -17.18
CA CYS A 121 4.78 2.50 -17.42
C CYS A 121 4.33 2.76 -18.85
N ARG A 122 3.05 3.12 -19.03
CA ARG A 122 2.50 3.55 -20.31
C ARG A 122 2.10 5.01 -20.22
#